data_AF-A0A8J8F172-F1
#
_entry.id   AF-A0A8J8F172-F1
#
_cell.length_a   1.000
_cell.length_b   1.000
_cell.length_c   1.000
_cell.angle_alpha   90.00
_cell.angle_beta   90.00
_cell.angle_gamma   90.00
#
_symmetry.space_group_name_H-M   'P 1'
#
loop_
_entity.id
_entity.type
_entity.pdbx_description
1 polymer ?
#
loop_
_entity_poly.entity_id
_entity_poly.type
_entity_poly.pdbx_seq_one_letter_code
_entity_poly.pdbx_strand_id
1 'polypeptide(L)' 'MAWKVTVDQDTCIGDAICASLCPDVFEMGDDGKAHPIVDTTDLECAQEAAEACPVGAISLEEV' A
#
# COMPACT_ATOMS: atom_id res chain seq x y z
N MET A 1 12.15 -10.66 6.87
CA MET A 1 11.42 -9.81 7.84
C MET A 1 10.16 -9.42 7.12
N ALA A 2 8.99 -9.69 7.68
CA ALA A 2 7.72 -9.40 7.00
C ALA A 2 7.07 -8.19 7.68
N TRP A 3 6.32 -7.42 6.91
CA TRP A 3 5.53 -6.30 7.36
C TRP A 3 4.07 -6.55 7.06
N LYS A 4 3.21 -6.23 8.02
CA LYS A 4 1.78 -6.14 7.81
C LYS A 4 1.45 -4.82 7.12
N VAL A 5 0.73 -4.90 6.01
CA VAL A 5 0.38 -3.75 5.18
C VAL A 5 -1.06 -3.35 5.43
N THR A 6 -1.29 -2.07 5.69
CA THR A 6 -2.65 -1.52 5.83
C THR A 6 -2.76 -0.22 5.03
N VAL A 7 -3.91 -0.01 4.38
CA VAL A 7 -4.20 1.23 3.66
C VAL A 7 -5.40 1.92 4.30
N ASP A 8 -5.20 3.15 4.75
CA ASP A 8 -6.25 4.03 5.27
C ASP A 8 -7.10 4.56 4.11
N GLN A 9 -8.36 4.12 4.06
CA GLN A 9 -9.30 4.45 2.98
C GLN A 9 -9.84 5.88 3.07
N ASP A 10 -9.83 6.50 4.25
CA ASP A 10 -10.22 7.88 4.48
C ASP A 10 -9.13 8.85 4.01
N THR A 11 -7.85 8.47 4.23
CA THR A 11 -6.68 9.27 3.84
C THR A 11 -6.28 9.05 2.38
N CYS A 12 -6.49 7.84 1.84
CA CYS A 12 -6.15 7.51 0.47
C CYS A 12 -6.89 8.42 -0.52
N ILE A 13 -6.19 9.05 -1.44
CA ILE A 13 -6.78 9.93 -2.47
C ILE A 13 -6.92 9.25 -3.84
N GLY A 14 -6.51 7.99 -3.97
CA GLY A 14 -6.60 7.25 -5.23
C GLY A 14 -5.48 7.56 -6.24
N ASP A 15 -4.31 7.95 -5.77
CA ASP A 15 -3.16 8.33 -6.62
C ASP A 15 -2.59 7.16 -7.45
N ALA A 16 -2.83 5.91 -7.02
CA ALA A 16 -2.40 4.67 -7.67
C ALA A 16 -0.88 4.43 -7.78
N ILE A 17 -0.03 5.28 -7.19
CA ILE A 17 1.44 5.07 -7.20
C ILE A 17 1.86 3.77 -6.52
N CYS A 18 1.18 3.36 -5.44
CA CYS A 18 1.49 2.12 -4.74
C CYS A 18 1.23 0.87 -5.59
N ALA A 19 0.11 0.84 -6.33
CA ALA A 19 -0.19 -0.22 -7.28
C ALA A 19 0.77 -0.23 -8.48
N SER A 20 1.34 0.93 -8.84
CA SER A 20 2.37 0.99 -9.87
C SER A 20 3.75 0.53 -9.38
N LEU A 21 4.11 0.81 -8.13
CA LEU A 21 5.41 0.44 -7.56
C LEU A 21 5.46 -1.02 -7.11
N CYS A 22 4.36 -1.52 -6.54
CA CYS A 22 4.29 -2.84 -5.94
C CYS A 22 2.91 -3.48 -6.25
N PRO A 23 2.66 -3.83 -7.53
CA PRO A 23 1.39 -4.43 -7.97
C PRO A 23 1.12 -5.80 -7.35
N ASP A 24 2.15 -6.47 -6.82
CA ASP A 24 2.04 -7.74 -6.11
C ASP A 24 1.54 -7.56 -4.65
N VAL A 25 1.45 -6.32 -4.17
CA VAL A 25 1.00 -5.99 -2.80
C VAL A 25 -0.22 -5.06 -2.79
N PHE A 26 -0.34 -4.14 -3.74
CA PHE A 26 -1.45 -3.19 -3.80
C PHE A 26 -2.21 -3.29 -5.12
N GLU A 27 -3.53 -3.23 -5.03
CA GLU A 27 -4.42 -3.05 -6.17
C GLU A 27 -5.27 -1.79 -6.00
N MET A 28 -5.84 -1.30 -7.10
CA MET A 28 -6.82 -0.23 -7.07
C MET A 28 -8.23 -0.84 -7.09
N GLY A 29 -9.02 -0.55 -6.06
CA GLY A 29 -10.41 -0.97 -5.96
C GLY A 29 -11.34 -0.13 -6.85
N ASP A 30 -12.56 -0.63 -7.03
CA ASP A 30 -13.62 0.05 -7.78
C ASP A 30 -14.10 1.36 -7.14
N ASP A 31 -13.75 1.57 -5.86
CA ASP A 31 -13.95 2.82 -5.12
C ASP A 31 -12.93 3.91 -5.47
N GLY A 32 -11.97 3.59 -6.34
CA GLY A 32 -10.87 4.47 -6.70
C GLY A 32 -9.83 4.61 -5.60
N LYS A 33 -9.78 3.69 -4.63
CA LYS A 33 -8.80 3.66 -3.55
C LYS A 33 -7.85 2.49 -3.70
N ALA A 34 -6.72 2.57 -3.02
CA ALA A 34 -5.76 1.47 -2.99
C ALA A 34 -6.15 0.47 -1.89
N HIS A 35 -6.05 -0.82 -2.20
CA HIS A 35 -6.29 -1.93 -1.29
C HIS A 35 -5.09 -2.87 -1.30
N PRO A 36 -4.62 -3.36 -0.15
CA PRO A 36 -3.59 -4.37 -0.11
C PRO A 36 -4.18 -5.73 -0.54
N ILE A 37 -3.54 -6.41 -1.49
CA ILE A 37 -3.92 -7.77 -1.93
C ILE A 37 -3.33 -8.87 -1.05
N VAL A 38 -2.35 -8.52 -0.22
CA VAL A 38 -1.76 -9.38 0.79
C VAL A 38 -1.76 -8.69 2.15
N ASP A 39 -2.07 -9.43 3.22
CA ASP A 39 -2.03 -8.89 4.58
C ASP A 39 -0.59 -8.62 5.05
N THR A 40 0.34 -9.48 4.65
CA THR A 40 1.76 -9.41 5.03
C THR A 40 2.66 -9.59 3.83
N THR A 41 3.73 -8.81 3.76
CA THR A 41 4.72 -8.87 2.69
C THR A 41 6.12 -8.67 3.24
N ASP A 42 7.10 -9.35 2.67
CA ASP A 42 8.53 -9.11 2.92
C ASP A 42 9.20 -8.36 1.75
N LEU A 43 8.40 -7.86 0.81
CA LEU A 43 8.88 -7.13 -0.36
C LEU A 43 9.26 -5.70 0.00
N GLU A 44 10.47 -5.30 -0.39
CA GLU A 44 10.96 -3.92 -0.23
C GLU A 44 10.10 -2.90 -0.99
N CYS A 45 9.44 -3.31 -2.09
CA CYS A 45 8.55 -2.43 -2.85
C CYS A 45 7.34 -1.94 -2.04
N ALA A 46 6.96 -2.66 -0.98
CA ALA A 46 5.89 -2.21 -0.09
C ALA A 46 6.31 -1.00 0.72
N GLN A 47 7.57 -0.96 1.16
CA GLN A 47 8.16 0.19 1.83
C GLN A 47 8.29 1.39 0.88
N GLU A 48 8.82 1.16 -0.33
CA GLU A 48 8.90 2.22 -1.34
C GLU A 48 7.52 2.81 -1.67
N ALA A 49 6.49 1.95 -1.80
CA ALA A 49 5.13 2.39 -2.03
C ALA A 49 4.57 3.24 -0.88
N ALA A 50 4.90 2.88 0.38
CA ALA A 50 4.50 3.65 1.54
C ALA A 50 5.18 5.03 1.59
N GLU A 51 6.49 5.10 1.31
CA GLU A 51 7.24 6.36 1.25
C GLU A 51 6.85 7.24 0.07
N ALA A 52 6.45 6.63 -1.06
CA ALA A 52 5.97 7.35 -2.24
C ALA A 52 4.54 7.90 -2.09
N CYS A 53 3.77 7.43 -1.09
CA CYS A 53 2.40 7.87 -0.92
C CYS A 53 2.34 9.36 -0.52
N PRO A 54 1.76 10.25 -1.35
CA PRO A 54 1.81 11.70 -1.11
C PRO A 54 1.04 12.14 0.14
N VAL A 55 0.10 11.31 0.59
CA VAL A 55 -0.77 11.54 1.75
C VAL A 55 -0.46 10.61 2.92
N GLY A 56 0.55 9.74 2.80
CA GLY A 56 0.93 8.82 3.87
C GLY A 56 -0.18 7.85 4.29
N ALA A 57 -1.03 7.41 3.36
CA ALA A 57 -2.17 6.53 3.66
C ALA A 57 -1.78 5.06 3.93
N ILE A 58 -0.51 4.69 3.72
CA ILE A 58 -0.04 3.31 3.81
C ILE A 58 0.74 3.14 5.11
N SER A 59 0.39 2.13 5.90
CA SER A 59 1.05 1.77 7.16
C SER A 59 1.69 0.39 7.05
N LEU A 60 2.92 0.26 7.55
CA LEU A 60 3.69 -0.97 7.61
C LEU A 60 4.06 -1.28 9.07
N GLU A 61 3.61 -2.41 9.59
CA GLU A 61 3.91 -2.87 10.95
C GLU A 61 4.75 -4.15 10.89
N GLU A 62 5.87 -4.23 11.63
CA GLU A 62 6.67 -5.46 11.70
C GLU A 62 5.89 -6.61 12.37
N VAL A 63 5.97 -7.81 11.77
CA VAL A 63 5.34 -9.05 12.26
C VAL A 63 6.36 -10.14 12.58
#